data_AF-A0A0L0ULX0-F1
#
_entry.id   AF-A0A0L0ULX0-F1
#
_cell.length_a   1.000
_cell.length_b   1.000
_cell.length_c   1.000
_cell.angle_alpha   90.00
_cell.angle_beta   90.00
_cell.angle_gamma   90.00
#
_symmetry.space_group_name_H-M   'P 1'
#
loop_
_entity.id
_entity.type
_entity.pdbx_description
1 polymer ?
#
loop_
_entity_poly.entity_id
_entity_poly.type
_entity_poly.pdbx_seq_one_letter_code
_entity_poly.pdbx_strand_id
1 'polypeptide(L)'
;SLVYLIETEDFYDDVRNNPILLDRLDTSDLHPNHPCHTTLRKKVPGFFSDETKGYIMTEFCALRAKSYAYNIYAGEEDEQKDKDDRVGGENIKAKGIRGHVVKNHMSLADHVKSHDDKYEKANLQQL
;
A
#
# COMPACT_ATOMS: atom_id res chain seq x y z
N SER A 1 -2.30 8.92 4.46
CA SER A 1 -2.20 7.47 4.43
C SER A 1 -1.59 7.02 5.72
N LEU A 2 -2.19 6.00 6.32
CA LEU A 2 -1.71 5.30 7.50
C LEU A 2 -1.42 3.87 7.06
N VAL A 3 -0.35 3.27 7.58
CA VAL A 3 0.03 1.89 7.28
C VAL A 3 -0.06 1.11 8.58
N TYR A 4 -0.73 -0.03 8.52
CA TYR A 4 -0.88 -0.93 9.65
C TYR A 4 -0.07 -2.19 9.38
N LEU A 5 0.71 -2.60 10.37
CA LEU A 5 1.24 -3.94 10.45
C LEU A 5 0.24 -4.77 11.27
N ILE A 6 -0.40 -5.73 10.64
CA ILE A 6 -1.40 -6.59 11.26
C ILE A 6 -0.93 -8.04 11.10
N GLU A 7 -0.73 -8.72 12.21
CA GLU A 7 -0.41 -10.14 12.24
C GLU A 7 -1.73 -10.93 12.28
N THR A 8 -2.10 -11.55 11.17
CA THR A 8 -3.31 -12.37 11.02
C THR A 8 -3.10 -13.41 9.92
N GLU A 9 -3.91 -14.48 9.94
CA GLU A 9 -3.94 -15.48 8.86
C GLU A 9 -4.61 -14.90 7.60
N ASP A 10 -5.76 -14.27 7.77
CA ASP A 10 -6.50 -13.58 6.70
C ASP A 10 -7.24 -12.36 7.27
N PHE A 11 -6.76 -11.18 6.89
CA PHE A 11 -7.34 -9.90 7.31
C PHE A 11 -8.80 -9.73 6.86
N TYR A 12 -9.14 -10.22 5.67
CA TYR A 12 -10.47 -10.04 5.11
C TYR A 12 -11.50 -10.97 5.76
N ASP A 13 -11.08 -12.14 6.21
CA ASP A 13 -11.91 -13.00 7.06
C ASP A 13 -12.16 -12.37 8.44
N ASP A 14 -11.16 -11.73 9.03
CA ASP A 14 -11.34 -10.97 10.28
C ASP A 14 -12.33 -9.81 10.10
N VAL A 15 -12.23 -9.08 8.98
CA VAL A 15 -13.18 -8.00 8.64
C VAL A 15 -14.58 -8.55 8.45
N ARG A 16 -14.73 -9.71 7.81
CA ARG A 16 -16.03 -10.37 7.60
C ARG A 16 -16.67 -10.77 8.92
N ASN A 17 -15.88 -11.32 9.84
CA ASN A 17 -16.35 -11.84 11.12
C ASN A 17 -16.55 -10.74 12.17
N ASN A 18 -16.01 -9.53 11.94
CA ASN A 18 -16.12 -8.40 12.85
C ASN A 18 -17.03 -7.30 12.29
N PRO A 19 -18.28 -7.16 12.78
CA PRO A 19 -19.21 -6.17 12.26
C PRO A 19 -18.74 -4.73 12.46
N ILE A 20 -17.88 -4.45 13.46
CA ILE A 20 -17.34 -3.10 13.69
C ILE A 20 -16.34 -2.71 12.60
N LEU A 21 -15.49 -3.66 12.17
CA LEU A 21 -14.54 -3.44 11.08
C LEU A 21 -15.27 -3.29 9.75
N LEU A 22 -16.20 -4.22 9.48
CA LEU A 22 -17.03 -4.15 8.29
C LEU A 22 -17.79 -2.83 8.25
N ASP A 23 -18.28 -2.30 9.38
CA ASP A 23 -19.01 -1.01 9.44
C ASP A 23 -18.14 0.24 9.24
N ARG A 24 -16.82 0.13 9.22
CA ARG A 24 -15.90 1.27 9.08
C ARG A 24 -15.09 1.29 7.80
N LEU A 25 -14.98 0.15 7.12
CA LEU A 25 -14.22 0.01 5.89
C LEU A 25 -15.09 0.26 4.66
N ASP A 26 -14.49 0.88 3.65
CA ASP A 26 -15.01 0.91 2.28
C ASP A 26 -14.28 -0.16 1.47
N THR A 27 -14.98 -1.27 1.21
CA THR A 27 -14.50 -2.43 0.47
C THR A 27 -15.02 -2.47 -0.97
N SER A 28 -15.49 -1.34 -1.48
CA SER A 28 -16.10 -1.26 -2.81
C SER A 28 -15.11 -1.42 -3.97
N ASP A 29 -13.80 -1.29 -3.70
CA ASP A 29 -12.72 -1.48 -4.68
C ASP A 29 -12.18 -2.92 -4.72
N LEU A 30 -12.65 -3.82 -3.83
CA LEU A 30 -12.32 -5.25 -3.88
C LEU A 30 -12.92 -5.90 -5.13
N HIS A 31 -12.35 -7.04 -5.54
CA HIS A 31 -12.88 -7.83 -6.66
C HIS A 31 -14.36 -8.21 -6.43
N PRO A 32 -15.24 -8.18 -7.46
CA PRO A 32 -16.67 -8.46 -7.27
C PRO A 32 -17.00 -9.83 -6.66
N ASN A 33 -16.12 -10.83 -6.86
CA ASN A 33 -16.29 -12.17 -6.28
C ASN A 33 -15.78 -12.27 -4.83
N HIS A 34 -15.21 -11.20 -4.26
CA HIS A 34 -14.65 -11.21 -2.92
C HIS A 34 -15.78 -11.20 -1.87
N PRO A 35 -15.72 -12.02 -0.80
CA PRO A 35 -16.79 -12.14 0.20
C PRO A 35 -17.13 -10.83 0.92
N CYS A 36 -16.15 -9.94 1.06
CA CYS A 36 -16.30 -8.63 1.71
C CYS A 36 -16.68 -7.50 0.76
N HIS A 37 -16.86 -7.76 -0.55
CA HIS A 37 -17.16 -6.72 -1.54
C HIS A 37 -18.55 -6.12 -1.30
N THR A 38 -18.63 -4.80 -1.12
CA THR A 38 -19.91 -4.08 -1.09
C THR A 38 -19.80 -2.70 -1.73
N THR A 39 -20.76 -2.36 -2.58
CA THR A 39 -20.82 -1.04 -3.25
C THR A 39 -21.57 0.00 -2.42
N LEU A 40 -22.21 -0.39 -1.33
CA LEU A 40 -23.06 0.48 -0.50
C LEU A 40 -22.33 1.70 0.07
N ARG A 41 -21.01 1.61 0.23
CA ARG A 41 -20.17 2.62 0.93
C ARG A 41 -19.21 3.35 0.01
N LYS A 42 -19.29 3.04 -1.29
CA LYS A 42 -18.40 3.61 -2.29
C LYS A 42 -18.45 5.13 -2.26
N LYS A 43 -17.30 5.77 -1.97
CA LYS A 43 -17.14 7.23 -1.91
C LYS A 43 -18.01 7.92 -0.85
N VAL A 44 -18.41 7.20 0.21
CA VAL A 44 -19.11 7.82 1.33
C VAL A 44 -18.08 8.40 2.32
N PRO A 45 -18.19 9.69 2.70
CA PRO A 45 -17.27 10.29 3.67
C PRO A 45 -17.33 9.58 5.03
N GLY A 46 -16.17 9.40 5.67
CA GLY A 46 -16.08 8.80 7.01
C GLY A 46 -15.73 7.31 7.03
N PHE A 47 -15.74 6.64 5.87
CA PHE A 47 -15.25 5.27 5.74
C PHE A 47 -13.76 5.23 5.37
N PHE A 48 -13.07 4.21 5.84
CA PHE A 48 -11.67 3.95 5.51
C PHE A 48 -11.59 3.11 4.24
N SER A 49 -11.21 3.74 3.12
CA SER A 49 -10.91 3.03 1.88
C SER A 49 -9.54 2.36 1.96
N ASP A 50 -9.44 1.17 1.38
CA ASP A 50 -8.17 0.49 1.18
C ASP A 50 -7.44 1.04 -0.06
N GLU A 51 -6.23 1.56 0.12
CA GLU A 51 -5.40 2.10 -0.98
C GLU A 51 -4.86 0.97 -1.88
N THR A 52 -4.67 -0.24 -1.33
CA THR A 52 -4.14 -1.38 -2.10
C THR A 52 -5.22 -2.25 -2.71
N LYS A 53 -6.50 -1.89 -2.61
CA LYS A 53 -7.62 -2.58 -3.27
C LYS A 53 -7.67 -4.09 -3.05
N GLY A 54 -7.27 -4.57 -1.87
CA GLY A 54 -7.21 -6.01 -1.58
C GLY A 54 -5.84 -6.65 -1.76
N TYR A 55 -4.88 -5.96 -2.37
CA TYR A 55 -3.58 -6.53 -2.65
C TYR A 55 -2.62 -6.44 -1.47
N ILE A 56 -1.77 -7.46 -1.34
CA ILE A 56 -0.86 -7.62 -0.20
C ILE A 56 0.39 -6.75 -0.43
N MET A 57 0.73 -5.93 0.56
CA MET A 57 2.01 -5.22 0.59
C MET A 57 3.10 -6.14 1.11
N THR A 58 4.12 -6.42 0.30
CA THR A 58 5.24 -7.29 0.67
C THR A 58 6.41 -6.51 1.29
N GLU A 59 6.62 -5.29 0.81
CA GLU A 59 7.72 -4.44 1.26
C GLU A 59 7.23 -3.00 1.42
N PHE A 60 7.72 -2.31 2.45
CA PHE A 60 7.36 -0.92 2.73
C PHE A 60 8.55 -0.14 3.31
N CYS A 61 8.83 1.04 2.75
CA CYS A 61 9.84 1.96 3.22
C CYS A 61 9.29 3.39 3.27
N ALA A 62 9.30 4.00 4.45
CA ALA A 62 8.87 5.39 4.65
C ALA A 62 10.05 6.29 5.01
N LEU A 63 10.25 7.35 4.21
CA LEU A 63 11.32 8.33 4.46
C LEU A 63 10.82 9.56 5.23
N ARG A 64 9.59 10.01 4.92
CA ARG A 64 8.95 11.20 5.51
C ARG A 64 7.43 11.09 5.33
N ALA A 65 6.66 11.89 6.08
CA ALA A 65 5.26 12.15 5.78
C ALA A 65 5.02 12.43 4.27
N LYS A 66 4.14 11.64 3.65
CA LYS A 66 3.79 11.71 2.22
C LYS A 66 4.97 11.41 1.27
N SER A 67 6.02 10.75 1.76
CA SER A 67 7.17 10.26 0.99
C SER A 67 7.51 8.82 1.41
N TYR A 68 7.01 7.85 0.66
CA TYR A 68 7.15 6.43 0.95
C TYR A 68 7.12 5.61 -0.34
N ALA A 69 7.70 4.43 -0.29
CA ALA A 69 7.74 3.46 -1.37
C ALA A 69 7.34 2.09 -0.84
N TYR A 70 6.65 1.31 -1.65
CA TYR A 70 6.17 -0.02 -1.25
C TYR A 70 5.99 -0.92 -2.46
N ASN A 71 6.06 -2.22 -2.23
CA ASN A 71 5.81 -3.22 -3.25
C ASN A 71 4.47 -3.90 -2.99
N ILE A 72 3.70 -4.11 -4.05
CA ILE A 72 2.44 -4.83 -4.00
C ILE A 72 2.63 -6.16 -4.73
N TYR A 73 2.26 -7.25 -4.07
CA TYR A 73 2.12 -8.54 -4.72
C TYR A 73 0.70 -8.65 -5.30
N ALA A 74 0.61 -8.72 -6.62
CA ALA A 74 -0.60 -9.12 -7.32
C ALA A 74 -0.40 -10.58 -7.75
N GLY A 75 -1.43 -11.42 -7.56
CA GLY A 75 -1.34 -12.82 -7.98
C GLY A 75 -1.10 -12.96 -9.49
N GLU A 76 -0.71 -14.15 -9.93
CA GLU A 76 -0.34 -14.44 -11.33
C GLU A 76 -1.41 -14.01 -12.35
N GLU A 77 -2.68 -14.05 -11.97
CA GLU A 77 -3.82 -13.64 -12.81
C GLU A 77 -3.86 -12.13 -13.08
N ASP A 78 -3.41 -11.33 -12.12
CA ASP A 78 -3.44 -9.86 -12.19
C ASP A 78 -2.16 -9.26 -12.77
N GLU A 79 -1.05 -10.01 -12.79
CA GLU A 79 0.21 -9.61 -13.42
C GLU A 79 0.12 -9.54 -14.96
N GLN A 80 -0.83 -10.27 -15.56
CA GLN A 80 -1.04 -10.33 -17.02
C GLN A 80 -1.84 -9.14 -17.57
N LYS A 81 -2.34 -8.24 -16.72
CA LYS A 81 -3.03 -7.03 -17.16
C LYS A 81 -2.06 -6.08 -17.89
N ASP A 82 -2.58 -5.35 -18.86
CA ASP A 82 -1.83 -4.41 -19.69
C ASP A 82 -1.02 -3.40 -18.85
N LYS A 83 0.03 -2.79 -19.41
CA LYS A 83 0.92 -1.84 -18.71
C LYS A 83 0.21 -0.70 -17.95
N ASP A 84 -1.00 -0.33 -18.36
CA ASP A 84 -1.80 0.73 -17.72
C ASP A 84 -2.64 0.20 -16.54
N ASP A 85 -3.08 -1.06 -16.61
CA ASP A 85 -3.89 -1.76 -15.60
C ASP A 85 -3.09 -2.76 -14.77
N ARG A 86 -1.76 -2.76 -14.91
CA ARG A 86 -0.87 -3.67 -14.18
C ARG A 86 -1.08 -3.46 -12.69
N VAL A 87 -1.65 -4.46 -12.06
CA VAL A 87 -1.74 -4.50 -10.61
C VAL A 87 -0.48 -5.19 -10.12
N GLY A 88 0.24 -4.56 -9.19
CA GLY A 88 1.47 -5.11 -8.61
C GLY A 88 2.74 -4.36 -9.02
N GLY A 89 3.79 -4.59 -8.23
CA GLY A 89 5.09 -3.95 -8.39
C GLY A 89 5.31 -2.71 -7.53
N GLU A 90 6.42 -2.03 -7.81
CA GLU A 90 6.88 -0.90 -7.02
C GLU A 90 5.96 0.32 -7.16
N ASN A 91 5.49 0.82 -6.03
CA ASN A 91 4.68 2.01 -5.90
C ASN A 91 5.41 3.05 -5.07
N ILE A 92 5.64 4.23 -5.66
CA ILE A 92 6.38 5.32 -5.03
C ILE A 92 5.49 6.55 -4.92
N LYS A 93 5.35 7.06 -3.70
CA LYS A 93 4.68 8.33 -3.42
C LYS A 93 5.73 9.29 -2.89
N ALA A 94 6.00 10.36 -3.62
CA ALA A 94 6.97 11.38 -3.21
C ALA A 94 6.39 12.78 -3.39
N LYS A 95 5.82 13.33 -2.31
CA LYS A 95 5.19 14.65 -2.36
C LYS A 95 6.19 15.75 -2.74
N GLY A 96 5.84 16.53 -3.77
CA GLY A 96 6.66 17.64 -4.26
C GLY A 96 7.60 17.26 -5.40
N ILE A 97 7.70 15.97 -5.74
CA ILE A 97 8.46 15.48 -6.89
C ILE A 97 7.52 15.32 -8.08
N ARG A 98 7.98 15.69 -9.28
CA ARG A 98 7.21 15.52 -10.51
C ARG A 98 6.97 14.04 -10.79
N GLY A 99 5.74 13.68 -11.14
CA GLY A 99 5.37 12.28 -11.39
C GLY A 99 6.24 11.56 -12.44
N HIS A 100 6.67 12.26 -13.50
CA HIS A 100 7.61 11.71 -14.48
C HIS A 100 8.96 11.32 -13.86
N VAL A 101 9.46 12.11 -12.91
CA VAL A 101 10.71 11.81 -12.20
C VAL A 101 10.52 10.59 -11.32
N VAL A 102 9.40 10.51 -10.60
CA VAL A 102 9.07 9.35 -9.77
C VAL A 102 9.01 8.07 -10.60
N LYS A 103 8.37 8.10 -11.78
CA LYS A 103 8.21 6.92 -12.62
C LYS A 103 9.52 6.41 -13.27
N ASN A 104 10.44 7.32 -13.60
CA ASN A 104 11.61 6.98 -14.43
C ASN A 104 12.95 7.01 -13.68
N HIS A 105 13.01 7.63 -12.51
CA HIS A 105 14.27 7.91 -11.80
C HIS A 105 14.24 7.60 -10.30
N MET A 106 13.19 6.93 -9.82
CA MET A 106 13.09 6.51 -8.42
C MET A 106 12.75 5.03 -8.37
N SER A 107 13.41 4.30 -7.48
CA SER A 107 13.13 2.90 -7.20
C SER A 107 12.88 2.67 -5.72
N LEU A 108 12.27 1.53 -5.36
CA LEU A 108 12.15 1.12 -3.96
C LEU A 108 13.54 0.93 -3.32
N ALA A 109 14.49 0.34 -4.05
CA ALA A 109 15.85 0.13 -3.59
C ALA A 109 16.56 1.44 -3.18
N ASP A 110 16.37 2.52 -3.93
CA ASP A 110 16.91 3.84 -3.58
C ASP A 110 16.36 4.37 -2.25
N HIS A 111 15.08 4.09 -1.97
CA HIS A 111 14.45 4.49 -0.72
C HIS A 111 15.03 3.71 0.45
N VAL A 112 15.13 2.39 0.32
CA VAL A 112 15.71 1.51 1.35
C VAL A 112 17.15 1.91 1.65
N LYS A 113 17.99 2.09 0.61
CA LYS A 113 19.37 2.54 0.78
C LYS A 113 19.47 3.87 1.52
N SER A 114 18.62 4.83 1.16
CA SER A 114 18.60 6.13 1.85
C SER A 114 18.13 6.06 3.30
N HIS A 115 17.38 5.02 3.66
CA HIS A 115 16.94 4.74 5.03
C HIS A 115 18.10 4.13 5.83
N ASP A 116 18.78 3.13 5.26
CA ASP A 116 19.92 2.46 5.89
C ASP A 116 21.10 3.42 6.10
N ASP A 117 21.42 4.26 5.10
CA ASP A 117 22.45 5.30 5.21
C ASP A 117 22.14 6.30 6.34
N LYS A 118 20.87 6.50 6.71
CA LYS A 118 20.50 7.36 7.84
C LYS A 118 20.70 6.66 9.19
N TYR A 119 20.45 5.35 9.30
CA TYR A 119 20.76 4.62 10.53
C TYR A 119 22.27 4.51 10.74
N GLU A 120 23.03 4.28 9.68
CA GLU A 120 24.49 4.25 9.76
C GLU A 120 25.07 5.62 10.13
N LYS A 121 24.55 6.71 9.53
CA LYS A 121 24.94 8.09 9.91
C LYS A 121 24.47 8.50 11.30
N ALA A 122 23.30 8.06 11.76
CA ALA A 122 22.82 8.32 13.12
C ALA A 122 23.71 7.64 14.17
N ASN A 123 24.19 6.43 13.89
CA ASN A 123 25.12 5.70 14.75
C ASN A 123 26.56 6.26 14.71
N LEU A 124 26.99 6.81 13.57
CA LEU A 124 28.31 7.45 13.43
C LEU A 124 28.37 8.88 14.01
N GLN A 125 27.24 9.52 14.32
CA GLN A 125 27.19 10.84 14.97
C GLN A 125 27.01 10.78 16.50
N GLN A 126 26.99 9.59 17.10
CA GLN A 126 26.92 9.36 18.55
C GLN A 126 28.21 8.83 19.19
N LEU A 127 29.32 8.83 18.46
CA LEU A 127 30.69 8.60 18.97
C LEU A 127 31.51 9.90 18.87
#